data_AF-N1PH44-F1
#
_entry.id   AF-N1PH44-F1
#
_cell.length_a   1.000
_cell.length_b   1.000
_cell.length_c   1.000
_cell.angle_alpha   90.00
_cell.angle_beta   90.00
_cell.angle_gamma   90.00
#
_symmetry.space_group_name_H-M   'P 1'
#
loop_
_entity.id
_entity.type
_entity.pdbx_description
1 polymer ?
#
loop_
_entity_poly.entity_id
_entity_poly.type
_entity_poly.pdbx_seq_one_letter_code
_entity_poly.pdbx_strand_id
1 'polypeptide(L)'
;MSEIEALRLFADQRAASLPHLIAWKTAVQGTDGLMPDGYIAYTVMTLLPGNHLMDLKFWSMDDADKEEIRSAFPIVLKSVWRLGIDPYDCALRNVMWEPKTKVLSLVDFEHWRPNTKDPVNMTEREELTKWGLLHTPPHPTHWQAFFAAETQLH
;
A
#
# COMPACT_ATOMS: atom_id res chain seq x y z
N MET A 1 15.48 -4.70 -1.83
CA MET A 1 14.91 -5.31 -3.05
C MET A 1 14.19 -4.23 -3.81
N SER A 2 14.08 -4.37 -5.12
CA SER A 2 13.62 -3.30 -6.01
C SER A 2 12.16 -3.48 -6.43
N GLU A 3 11.52 -2.39 -6.83
CA GLU A 3 10.16 -2.40 -7.40
C GLU A 3 10.06 -3.28 -8.65
N ILE A 4 11.08 -3.22 -9.52
CA ILE A 4 11.14 -3.99 -10.78
C ILE A 4 11.05 -5.50 -10.52
N GLU A 5 11.65 -5.99 -9.44
CA GLU A 5 11.57 -7.41 -9.05
C GLU A 5 10.14 -7.80 -8.66
N ALA A 6 9.46 -6.96 -7.88
CA ALA A 6 8.06 -7.18 -7.51
C ALA A 6 7.14 -7.16 -8.73
N LEU A 7 7.26 -6.12 -9.58
CA LEU A 7 6.44 -5.96 -10.79
C LEU A 7 6.63 -7.11 -11.78
N ARG A 8 7.85 -7.64 -11.91
CA ARG A 8 8.12 -8.81 -12.76
C ARG A 8 7.52 -10.08 -12.18
N LEU A 9 7.66 -10.29 -10.87
CA LEU A 9 7.03 -11.43 -10.18
C LEU A 9 5.50 -11.40 -10.33
N PHE A 10 4.86 -10.24 -10.21
CA PHE A 10 3.42 -10.09 -10.39
C PHE A 10 2.97 -10.44 -11.81
N ALA A 11 3.76 -10.03 -12.82
CA ALA A 11 3.51 -10.36 -14.22
C ALA A 11 3.62 -11.87 -14.47
N ASP A 12 4.69 -12.51 -13.99
CA ASP A 12 4.93 -13.96 -14.15
C ASP A 12 3.80 -14.79 -13.54
N GLN A 13 3.26 -14.32 -12.41
CA GLN A 13 2.17 -14.98 -11.67
C GLN A 13 0.77 -14.55 -12.15
N ARG A 14 0.69 -13.65 -13.14
CA ARG A 14 -0.55 -13.10 -13.69
C ARG A 14 -1.50 -12.56 -12.62
N ALA A 15 -0.95 -11.90 -11.60
CA ALA A 15 -1.71 -11.41 -10.46
C ALA A 15 -2.59 -10.20 -10.88
N ALA A 16 -3.88 -10.41 -11.07
CA ALA A 16 -4.78 -9.40 -11.67
C ALA A 16 -4.95 -8.10 -10.86
N SER A 17 -4.80 -8.17 -9.53
CA SER A 17 -4.94 -7.02 -8.61
C SER A 17 -3.61 -6.29 -8.34
N LEU A 18 -2.57 -6.57 -9.13
CA LEU A 18 -1.22 -6.03 -8.92
C LEU A 18 -0.64 -5.52 -10.25
N PRO A 19 0.19 -4.47 -10.23
CA PRO A 19 0.77 -3.91 -11.43
C PRO A 19 1.80 -4.86 -12.04
N HIS A 20 1.80 -5.01 -13.37
CA HIS A 20 2.72 -5.87 -14.10
C HIS A 20 3.75 -5.04 -14.83
N LEU A 21 5.01 -5.46 -14.76
CA LEU A 21 6.07 -4.83 -15.54
C LEU A 21 5.85 -5.02 -17.03
N ILE A 22 5.80 -3.93 -17.79
CA ILE A 22 5.73 -3.94 -19.27
C ILE A 22 7.13 -3.71 -19.85
N ALA A 23 7.82 -2.68 -19.37
CA ALA A 23 9.18 -2.34 -19.79
C ALA A 23 9.88 -1.53 -18.71
N TRP A 24 11.21 -1.52 -18.73
CA TRP A 24 12.00 -0.61 -17.92
C TRP A 24 13.30 -0.24 -18.65
N LYS A 25 13.85 0.93 -18.32
CA LYS A 25 15.18 1.33 -18.78
C LYS A 25 15.84 2.24 -17.75
N THR A 26 17.16 2.26 -17.73
CA THR A 26 17.95 3.29 -17.06
C THR A 26 18.60 4.19 -18.10
N ALA A 27 18.76 5.47 -17.77
CA ALA A 27 19.46 6.44 -18.59
C ALA A 27 20.31 7.36 -17.70
N VAL A 28 21.38 7.92 -18.27
CA VAL A 28 22.12 9.01 -17.64
C VAL A 28 21.38 10.31 -17.91
N GLN A 29 21.24 11.13 -16.87
CA GLN A 29 20.63 12.45 -16.96
C GLN A 29 21.60 13.42 -17.63
N GLY A 30 21.08 14.26 -18.54
CA GLY A 30 21.86 15.34 -19.16
C GLY A 30 22.21 16.43 -18.15
N THR A 31 22.98 17.43 -18.59
CA THR A 31 23.42 18.56 -17.76
C THR A 31 22.27 19.39 -17.20
N ASP A 32 21.12 19.37 -17.86
CA ASP A 32 19.90 20.07 -17.43
C ASP A 32 18.95 19.17 -16.61
N GLY A 33 19.38 17.95 -16.29
CA GLY A 33 18.62 17.01 -15.47
C GLY A 33 18.55 17.44 -14.01
N LEU A 34 17.60 16.87 -13.25
CA LEU A 34 17.45 17.11 -11.81
C LEU A 34 18.72 16.75 -11.03
N MET A 35 19.46 15.77 -11.52
CA MET A 35 20.78 15.41 -11.05
C MET A 35 21.72 15.27 -12.26
N PRO A 36 22.47 16.34 -12.61
CA PRO A 36 23.43 16.29 -13.72
C PRO A 36 24.39 15.11 -13.57
N ASP A 37 24.60 14.37 -14.67
CA ASP A 37 25.38 13.12 -14.72
C ASP A 37 24.87 11.97 -13.82
N GLY A 38 23.74 12.16 -13.14
CA GLY A 38 23.06 11.15 -12.36
C GLY A 38 22.33 10.13 -13.24
N TYR A 39 21.70 9.15 -12.61
CA TYR A 39 20.87 8.15 -13.32
C TYR A 39 19.39 8.45 -13.13
N ILE A 40 18.59 8.06 -14.11
CA ILE A 40 17.13 8.00 -14.03
C ILE A 40 16.66 6.62 -14.47
N ALA A 41 15.75 6.02 -13.70
CA ALA A 41 15.07 4.79 -14.06
C ALA A 41 13.65 5.12 -14.53
N TYR A 42 13.28 4.57 -15.69
CA TYR A 42 11.92 4.62 -16.22
C TYR A 42 11.31 3.23 -16.10
N THR A 43 10.17 3.14 -15.44
CA THR A 43 9.38 1.91 -15.32
C THR A 43 8.04 2.13 -16.00
N VAL A 44 7.66 1.23 -16.90
CA VAL A 44 6.34 1.18 -17.52
C VAL A 44 5.64 -0.07 -17.01
N MET A 45 4.46 0.10 -16.45
CA MET A 45 3.65 -0.98 -15.88
C MET A 45 2.19 -0.87 -16.31
N THR A 46 1.41 -1.92 -16.06
CA THR A 46 -0.03 -1.89 -16.32
C THR A 46 -0.72 -0.81 -15.49
N LEU A 47 -1.66 -0.10 -16.13
CA LEU A 47 -2.57 0.79 -15.42
C LEU A 47 -3.70 -0.05 -14.83
N LEU A 48 -3.81 -0.06 -13.50
CA LEU A 48 -4.89 -0.74 -12.80
C LEU A 48 -6.15 0.13 -12.78
N PRO A 49 -7.35 -0.47 -12.79
CA PRO A 49 -8.60 0.28 -12.75
C PRO A 49 -8.82 0.95 -11.39
N GLY A 50 -9.69 1.95 -11.37
CA GLY A 50 -10.07 2.67 -10.15
C GLY A 50 -9.14 3.83 -9.79
N ASN A 51 -9.33 4.35 -8.59
CA ASN A 51 -8.54 5.47 -8.04
C ASN A 51 -8.03 5.12 -6.64
N HIS A 52 -7.00 5.85 -6.19
CA HIS A 52 -6.46 5.69 -4.84
C HIS A 52 -7.52 6.03 -3.78
N LEU A 53 -7.58 5.26 -2.69
CA LEU A 53 -8.51 5.51 -1.60
C LEU A 53 -8.31 6.86 -0.92
N MET A 54 -7.07 7.38 -0.94
CA MET A 54 -6.77 8.73 -0.48
C MET A 54 -7.49 9.79 -1.32
N ASP A 55 -7.48 9.66 -2.65
CA ASP A 55 -8.13 10.60 -3.58
C ASP A 55 -9.65 10.47 -3.53
N LEU A 56 -10.15 9.25 -3.36
CA LEU A 56 -11.57 8.98 -3.18
C LEU A 56 -12.10 9.40 -1.80
N LYS A 57 -11.24 9.94 -0.93
CA LYS A 57 -11.58 10.36 0.44
C LYS A 57 -12.29 9.25 1.21
N PHE A 58 -11.67 8.07 1.29
CA PHE A 58 -12.21 6.86 1.92
C PHE A 58 -13.04 7.09 3.19
N TRP A 59 -12.55 7.91 4.13
CA TRP A 59 -13.25 8.17 5.39
C TRP A 59 -14.57 8.95 5.26
N SER A 60 -14.78 9.63 4.13
CA SER A 60 -16.02 10.33 3.79
C SER A 60 -17.00 9.48 2.96
N MET A 61 -16.63 8.25 2.58
CA MET A 61 -17.53 7.31 1.93
C MET A 61 -18.61 6.80 2.89
N ASP A 62 -19.68 6.25 2.33
CA ASP A 62 -20.70 5.56 3.10
C ASP A 62 -20.16 4.26 3.73
N ASP A 63 -20.84 3.79 4.76
CA ASP A 63 -20.38 2.62 5.52
C ASP A 63 -20.41 1.33 4.68
N ALA A 64 -21.31 1.24 3.70
CA ALA A 64 -21.43 0.08 2.83
C ALA A 64 -20.21 -0.06 1.90
N ASP A 65 -19.79 1.01 1.22
CA ASP A 65 -18.62 1.03 0.36
C ASP A 65 -17.34 0.78 1.17
N LYS A 66 -17.22 1.38 2.36
CA LYS A 66 -16.07 1.14 3.25
C LYS A 66 -15.98 -0.33 3.64
N GLU A 67 -17.11 -0.97 3.95
CA GLU A 67 -17.11 -2.38 4.36
C GLU A 67 -16.80 -3.32 3.21
N GLU A 68 -17.22 -2.99 1.99
CA GLU A 68 -16.87 -3.74 0.79
C GLU A 68 -15.36 -3.68 0.52
N ILE A 69 -14.76 -2.49 0.62
CA ILE A 69 -13.31 -2.30 0.49
C ILE A 69 -12.56 -3.08 1.58
N ARG A 70 -13.02 -3.01 2.84
CA ARG A 70 -12.43 -3.76 3.96
C ARG A 70 -12.52 -5.27 3.77
N SER A 71 -13.59 -5.75 3.14
CA SER A 71 -13.77 -7.17 2.85
C SER A 71 -12.87 -7.64 1.70
N ALA A 72 -12.66 -6.81 0.68
CA ALA A 72 -11.79 -7.13 -0.46
C ALA A 72 -10.29 -7.06 -0.10
N PHE A 73 -9.91 -6.16 0.80
CA PHE A 73 -8.51 -5.85 1.09
C PHE A 73 -7.68 -7.06 1.59
N PRO A 74 -8.12 -7.82 2.62
CA PRO A 74 -7.36 -8.98 3.11
C PRO A 74 -7.16 -10.04 2.03
N ILE A 75 -8.10 -10.20 1.10
CA ILE A 75 -8.00 -11.17 0.00
C ILE A 75 -6.81 -10.82 -0.90
N VAL A 76 -6.71 -9.55 -1.29
CA VAL A 76 -5.62 -9.05 -2.13
C VAL A 76 -4.29 -9.08 -1.36
N LEU A 77 -4.25 -8.62 -0.11
CA LEU A 77 -3.02 -8.65 0.71
C LEU A 77 -2.51 -10.08 0.93
N LYS A 78 -3.40 -11.05 1.22
CA LYS A 78 -3.03 -12.47 1.32
C LYS A 78 -2.46 -12.99 -0.01
N SER A 79 -2.92 -12.49 -1.15
CA SER A 79 -2.33 -12.87 -2.46
C SER A 79 -0.90 -12.36 -2.61
N VAL A 80 -0.62 -11.12 -2.20
CA VAL A 80 0.74 -10.55 -2.15
C VAL A 80 1.65 -11.36 -1.21
N TRP A 81 1.15 -11.73 -0.04
CA TRP A 81 1.90 -12.54 0.93
C TRP A 81 2.23 -13.94 0.41
N ARG A 82 1.30 -14.57 -0.33
CA ARG A 82 1.54 -15.87 -0.99
C ARG A 82 2.63 -15.80 -2.06
N LEU A 83 2.88 -14.61 -2.62
CA LEU A 83 4.00 -14.36 -3.53
C LEU A 83 5.32 -14.08 -2.80
N GLY A 84 5.33 -14.16 -1.46
CA GLY A 84 6.54 -13.92 -0.67
C GLY A 84 6.87 -12.43 -0.49
N ILE A 85 5.90 -11.52 -0.66
CA ILE A 85 6.10 -10.07 -0.56
C ILE A 85 5.35 -9.51 0.65
N ASP A 86 6.02 -8.74 1.50
CA ASP A 86 5.41 -7.89 2.54
C ASP A 86 5.63 -6.41 2.18
N PRO A 87 4.56 -5.66 1.82
CA PRO A 87 4.66 -4.24 1.52
C PRO A 87 5.14 -3.43 2.73
N TYR A 88 6.06 -2.50 2.50
CA TYR A 88 6.56 -1.63 3.55
C TYR A 88 5.68 -0.40 3.75
N ASP A 89 5.30 0.27 2.65
CA ASP A 89 4.52 1.50 2.68
C ASP A 89 3.01 1.23 2.70
N CYS A 90 2.49 1.00 3.91
CA CYS A 90 1.09 0.70 4.15
C CYS A 90 0.29 1.99 4.34
N ALA A 91 -0.34 2.48 3.28
CA ALA A 91 -1.13 3.70 3.32
C ALA A 91 -2.29 3.67 2.32
N LEU A 92 -3.32 4.48 2.56
CA LEU A 92 -4.49 4.62 1.67
C LEU A 92 -4.12 5.10 0.25
N ARG A 93 -3.00 5.81 0.08
CA ARG A 93 -2.49 6.19 -1.25
C ARG A 93 -2.01 4.98 -2.07
N ASN A 94 -1.76 3.84 -1.43
CA ASN A 94 -1.26 2.63 -2.11
C ASN A 94 -2.34 1.55 -2.28
N VAL A 95 -3.60 1.89 -1.98
CA VAL A 95 -4.77 1.05 -2.19
C VAL A 95 -5.67 1.70 -3.24
N MET A 96 -5.97 0.99 -4.31
CA MET A 96 -6.85 1.45 -5.38
C MET A 96 -8.19 0.70 -5.35
N TRP A 97 -9.28 1.41 -5.66
CA TRP A 97 -10.63 0.86 -5.71
C TRP A 97 -11.37 1.27 -6.98
N GLU A 98 -11.90 0.28 -7.69
CA GLU A 98 -12.81 0.47 -8.82
C GLU A 98 -14.25 0.13 -8.37
N PRO A 99 -15.11 1.14 -8.15
CA PRO A 99 -16.44 0.92 -7.58
C PRO A 99 -17.40 0.17 -8.51
N LYS A 100 -17.18 0.16 -9.84
CA LYS A 100 -18.09 -0.54 -10.77
C LYS A 100 -17.83 -2.04 -10.81
N THR A 101 -16.56 -2.44 -10.83
CA THR A 101 -16.16 -3.84 -10.94
C THR A 101 -15.79 -4.45 -9.59
N LYS A 102 -15.78 -3.65 -8.52
CA LYS A 102 -15.43 -4.06 -7.15
C LYS A 102 -14.02 -4.65 -7.08
N VAL A 103 -13.13 -4.11 -7.89
CA VAL A 103 -11.72 -4.54 -7.94
C VAL A 103 -10.93 -3.67 -6.99
N LEU A 104 -10.26 -4.33 -6.04
CA LEU A 104 -9.24 -3.73 -5.21
C LEU A 104 -7.86 -4.11 -5.75
N SER A 105 -6.95 -3.13 -5.79
CA SER A 105 -5.57 -3.32 -6.20
C SER A 105 -4.60 -2.67 -5.22
N LEU A 106 -3.40 -3.23 -5.11
CA LEU A 106 -2.30 -2.65 -4.34
C LEU A 106 -1.21 -2.20 -5.30
N VAL A 107 -0.59 -1.06 -5.00
CA VAL A 107 0.48 -0.45 -5.80
C VAL A 107 1.62 0.02 -4.91
N ASP A 108 2.65 0.60 -5.53
CA ASP A 108 3.78 1.23 -4.85
C ASP A 108 4.63 0.24 -4.04
N PHE A 109 5.32 -0.64 -4.77
CA PHE A 109 6.19 -1.68 -4.21
C PHE A 109 7.67 -1.26 -4.27
N GLU A 110 7.97 0.04 -4.21
CA GLU A 110 9.35 0.55 -4.15
C GLU A 110 10.13 -0.03 -2.98
N HIS A 111 9.44 -0.25 -1.86
CA HIS A 111 9.98 -0.79 -0.63
C HIS A 111 9.14 -2.00 -0.21
N TRP A 112 9.73 -3.18 -0.28
CA TRP A 112 9.13 -4.42 0.19
C TRP A 112 10.16 -5.33 0.84
N ARG A 113 9.69 -6.27 1.66
CA ARG A 113 10.52 -7.25 2.36
C ARG A 113 10.08 -8.67 2.02
N PRO A 114 10.96 -9.68 2.11
CA PRO A 114 10.53 -11.06 1.95
C PRO A 114 9.49 -11.35 3.02
N ASN A 115 8.34 -11.86 2.60
CA ASN A 115 7.26 -12.12 3.53
C ASN A 115 7.63 -13.28 4.46
N THR A 116 7.57 -13.03 5.76
CA THR A 116 7.67 -14.06 6.80
C THR A 116 6.33 -14.33 7.48
N LYS A 117 5.27 -13.62 7.08
CA LYS A 117 3.93 -13.70 7.65
C LYS A 117 3.15 -14.86 7.04
N ASP A 118 2.33 -15.49 7.88
CA ASP A 118 1.43 -16.55 7.45
C ASP A 118 0.10 -15.96 6.94
N PRO A 119 -0.24 -16.11 5.64
CA PRO A 119 -1.50 -15.62 5.10
C PRO A 119 -2.74 -16.35 5.63
N VAL A 120 -2.59 -17.57 6.17
CA VAL A 120 -3.70 -18.32 6.78
C VAL A 120 -4.06 -17.74 8.14
N ASN A 121 -3.05 -17.39 8.94
CA ASN A 121 -3.20 -16.88 10.29
C ASN A 121 -3.11 -15.33 10.37
N MET A 122 -3.46 -14.63 9.28
CA MET A 122 -3.46 -13.16 9.23
C MET A 122 -4.44 -12.58 10.25
N THR A 123 -3.97 -11.64 11.06
CA THR A 123 -4.85 -10.76 11.86
C THR A 123 -5.38 -9.62 10.98
N GLU A 124 -6.55 -9.82 10.37
CA GLU A 124 -7.11 -8.85 9.40
C GLU A 124 -7.27 -7.45 10.00
N ARG A 125 -7.70 -7.36 11.27
CA ARG A 125 -7.86 -6.08 11.97
C ARG A 125 -6.54 -5.31 12.07
N GLU A 126 -5.43 -5.99 12.35
CA GLU A 126 -4.12 -5.35 12.47
C GLU A 126 -3.67 -4.79 11.12
N GLU A 127 -3.80 -5.57 10.05
CA GLU A 127 -3.44 -5.11 8.71
C GLU A 127 -4.37 -3.99 8.22
N LEU A 128 -5.69 -4.10 8.42
CA LEU A 128 -6.61 -3.02 8.11
C LEU A 128 -6.27 -1.73 8.88
N THR A 129 -5.85 -1.84 10.14
CA THR A 129 -5.41 -0.68 10.94
C THR A 129 -4.09 -0.13 10.41
N LYS A 130 -3.10 -0.98 10.14
CA LYS A 130 -1.78 -0.62 9.60
C LYS A 130 -1.91 0.16 8.28
N TRP A 131 -2.85 -0.22 7.42
CA TRP A 131 -3.09 0.43 6.13
C TRP A 131 -4.05 1.63 6.20
N GLY A 132 -4.58 1.96 7.39
CA GLY A 132 -5.49 3.09 7.58
C GLY A 132 -6.93 2.85 7.11
N LEU A 133 -7.33 1.59 6.93
CA LEU A 133 -8.70 1.18 6.58
C LEU A 133 -9.60 1.00 7.81
N LEU A 134 -8.99 0.85 8.99
CA LEU A 134 -9.63 0.92 10.30
C LEU A 134 -9.00 2.03 11.14
N HIS A 135 -9.81 2.66 11.98
CA HIS A 135 -9.29 3.57 12.99
C HIS A 135 -8.48 2.77 14.01
N THR A 136 -7.25 3.20 14.25
CA THR A 136 -6.56 2.84 15.47
C THR A 136 -7.37 3.40 16.64
N PRO A 137 -7.79 2.58 17.63
CA PRO A 137 -8.38 3.14 18.84
C PRO A 137 -7.38 4.15 19.42
N PRO A 138 -7.82 5.33 19.90
CA PRO A 138 -6.92 6.24 20.58
C PRO A 138 -6.24 5.46 21.72
N HIS A 139 -4.91 5.53 21.78
CA HIS A 139 -4.16 4.80 22.79
C HIS A 139 -4.61 5.28 24.18
N PRO A 140 -5.00 4.38 25.10
CA PRO A 140 -5.61 4.75 26.38
C PRO A 140 -4.70 5.57 27.31
N THR A 141 -3.42 5.76 26.98
CA THR A 141 -2.49 6.58 27.78
C THR A 141 -2.23 7.99 27.22
N HIS A 142 -2.80 8.39 26.07
CA HIS A 142 -2.56 9.74 25.54
C HIS A 142 -3.08 10.84 26.49
N TRP A 143 -4.18 10.60 27.21
CA TRP A 143 -4.66 11.51 28.25
C TRP A 143 -3.85 11.41 29.54
N GLN A 144 -3.40 10.20 29.92
CA GLN A 144 -2.58 9.99 31.13
C GLN A 144 -1.23 10.70 31.03
N ALA A 145 -0.58 10.65 29.86
CA ALA A 145 0.67 11.37 29.61
C ALA A 145 0.49 12.89 29.61
N PHE A 146 -0.65 13.39 29.11
CA PHE A 146 -0.97 14.81 29.09
C PHE A 146 -1.19 15.37 30.51
N PHE A 147 -2.01 14.69 31.34
CA PHE A 147 -2.26 15.09 32.73
C PHE A 147 -1.05 14.85 33.65
N ALA A 148 -0.25 13.81 33.42
CA ALA A 148 0.99 13.59 34.17
C ALA A 148 2.02 14.70 33.92
N ALA A 149 2.09 15.24 32.70
CA ALA A 149 2.95 16.37 32.36
C ALA A 149 2.46 17.70 32.97
N GLU A 150 1.14 17.92 33.05
CA GLU A 150 0.57 19.11 33.70
C GLU A 150 0.70 19.08 35.23
N THR A 151 0.68 17.90 35.86
CA THR A 151 0.78 17.76 37.31
C THR A 151 2.22 17.95 37.83
N GLN A 152 3.23 17.89 36.96
CA GLN A 152 4.64 18.16 37.32
C GLN A 152 5.03 19.65 37.26
N LEU A 153 4.11 20.53 36.86
CA LEU A 153 4.32 21.98 36.75
C LEU A 153 3.67 22.78 37.91
N HIS A 154 3.21 22.11 38.97
CA HIS A 154 2.67 22.73 40.17
C HIS A 154 3.31 22.22 41.46
#